data_AF-A0A8C0CXE3-F1
#
_entry.id   AF-A0A8C0CXE3-F1
#
_cell.length_a   1.000
_cell.length_b   1.000
_cell.length_c   1.000
_cell.angle_alpha   90.00
_cell.angle_beta   90.00
_cell.angle_gamma   90.00
#
_symmetry.space_group_name_H-M   'P 1'
#
loop_
_entity.id
_entity.type
_entity.pdbx_description
1 polymer ?
#
loop_
_entity_poly.entity_id
_entity_poly.type
_entity_poly.pdbx_seq_one_letter_code
_entity_poly.pdbx_strand_id
1 'polypeptide(L)'
;MTNTKGKRRGTRYMFSRPFRKHGVVPLATYMRIYKKGDIVDIKGMGTVQKGMPHKCYHGKTGRVYNVTQHAVGIIVNKQVTENKRPGLWKKKKKERKKVDLFGK
;
A
#
# COMPACT_ATOMS: atom_id res chain seq x y z
N MET A 1 -19.55 20.95 -6.76
CA MET A 1 -18.22 20.54 -7.29
C MET A 1 -17.98 19.06 -7.05
N THR A 2 -17.97 18.26 -8.12
CA THR A 2 -17.83 16.79 -8.04
C THR A 2 -16.34 16.43 -8.01
N ASN A 3 -15.89 15.83 -6.92
CA ASN A 3 -14.48 15.50 -6.77
C ASN A 3 -14.15 14.19 -7.52
N THR A 4 -13.12 14.20 -8.37
CA THR A 4 -12.74 13.05 -9.18
C THR A 4 -12.42 11.82 -8.30
N LYS A 5 -12.74 10.61 -8.76
CA LYS A 5 -12.54 9.36 -7.99
C LYS A 5 -11.42 8.47 -8.57
N GLY A 6 -10.41 9.08 -9.18
CA GLY A 6 -9.29 8.36 -9.81
C GLY A 6 -8.35 7.66 -8.81
N LYS A 7 -7.75 6.54 -9.25
CA LYS A 7 -6.82 5.70 -8.44
C LYS A 7 -5.64 6.50 -7.85
N ARG A 8 -5.16 7.54 -8.55
CA ARG A 8 -4.02 8.40 -8.15
C ARG A 8 -4.40 9.82 -7.74
N ARG A 9 -5.68 10.11 -7.48
CA ARG A 9 -6.09 11.46 -7.05
C ARG A 9 -5.41 11.87 -5.73
N GLY A 10 -4.92 13.10 -5.65
CA GLY A 10 -4.39 13.69 -4.41
C GLY A 10 -3.06 13.10 -3.96
N THR A 11 -2.26 12.59 -4.90
CA THR A 11 -0.99 11.91 -4.61
C THR A 11 0.25 12.69 -5.04
N ARG A 12 0.09 13.99 -5.38
CA ARG A 12 1.16 14.88 -5.89
C ARG A 12 2.44 14.81 -5.05
N TYR A 13 2.31 14.88 -3.73
CA TYR A 13 3.44 14.83 -2.79
C TYR A 13 3.65 13.46 -2.13
N MET A 14 2.66 12.55 -2.19
CA MET A 14 2.78 11.25 -1.52
C MET A 14 3.74 10.29 -2.24
N PHE A 15 3.76 10.33 -3.58
CA PHE A 15 4.62 9.45 -4.38
C PHE A 15 5.81 10.20 -5.00
N SER A 16 5.95 11.49 -4.73
CA SER A 16 7.11 12.28 -5.16
C SER A 16 8.38 11.78 -4.48
N ARG A 17 9.47 11.73 -5.24
CA ARG A 17 10.78 11.36 -4.69
C ARG A 17 11.39 12.54 -3.94
N PRO A 18 12.15 12.27 -2.86
CA PRO A 18 12.83 13.33 -2.13
C PRO A 18 13.93 13.94 -3.00
N PHE A 19 14.32 15.15 -2.63
CA PHE A 19 15.33 15.94 -3.33
C PHE A 19 16.63 15.13 -3.56
N ARG A 20 17.19 15.24 -4.77
CA ARG A 20 18.43 14.54 -5.21
C ARG A 20 18.37 13.00 -5.13
N LYS A 21 17.18 12.41 -5.00
CA LYS A 21 17.01 10.96 -5.09
C LYS A 21 16.25 10.56 -6.35
N HIS A 22 16.16 11.40 -7.37
CA HIS A 22 15.53 11.03 -8.64
C HIS A 22 16.35 9.97 -9.39
N GLY A 23 15.72 9.22 -10.30
CA GLY A 23 16.39 8.19 -11.10
C GLY A 23 16.06 6.75 -10.69
N VAL A 24 16.93 5.81 -11.06
CA VAL A 24 16.72 4.37 -10.92
C VAL A 24 16.66 3.94 -9.45
N VAL A 25 15.88 2.90 -9.16
CA VAL A 25 15.79 2.32 -7.82
C VAL A 25 17.08 1.56 -7.51
N PRO A 26 17.68 1.72 -6.31
CA PRO A 26 18.90 1.01 -5.94
C PRO A 26 18.68 -0.50 -5.91
N LEU A 27 19.69 -1.27 -6.35
CA LEU A 27 19.66 -2.74 -6.45
C LEU A 27 19.31 -3.43 -5.13
N ALA A 28 19.67 -2.82 -4.00
CA ALA A 28 19.32 -3.30 -2.66
C ALA A 28 17.80 -3.51 -2.47
N THR A 29 16.94 -2.78 -3.19
CA THR A 29 15.48 -2.97 -3.09
C THR A 29 15.04 -4.28 -3.74
N TYR A 30 15.69 -4.67 -4.84
CA TYR A 30 15.35 -5.87 -5.61
C TYR A 30 15.93 -7.15 -4.99
N MET A 31 17.14 -7.07 -4.42
CA MET A 31 17.82 -8.21 -3.80
C MET A 31 17.31 -8.52 -2.38
N ARG A 32 16.34 -7.76 -1.86
CA ARG A 32 15.75 -8.04 -0.55
C ARG A 32 14.93 -9.32 -0.59
N ILE A 33 15.34 -10.27 0.25
CA ILE A 33 14.65 -11.54 0.44
C ILE A 33 13.48 -11.32 1.42
N TYR A 34 12.28 -11.73 1.01
CA TYR A 34 11.09 -11.72 1.84
C TYR A 34 10.61 -13.14 2.10
N LYS A 35 10.24 -13.44 3.34
CA LYS A 35 9.64 -14.72 3.75
C LYS A 35 8.19 -14.51 4.18
N LYS A 36 7.40 -15.58 4.12
CA LYS A 36 6.03 -15.58 4.63
C LYS A 36 6.06 -15.33 6.14
N GLY A 37 5.22 -14.43 6.63
CA GLY A 37 5.16 -14.05 8.04
C GLY A 37 5.98 -12.80 8.40
N ASP A 38 6.88 -12.34 7.53
CA ASP A 38 7.67 -11.13 7.78
C ASP A 38 6.78 -9.89 7.92
N ILE A 39 7.18 -8.98 8.81
CA ILE A 39 6.54 -7.69 9.02
C ILE A 39 7.19 -6.68 8.07
N VAL A 40 6.38 -6.07 7.21
CA VAL A 40 6.86 -5.23 6.12
C VAL A 40 6.04 -3.96 6.01
N ASP A 41 6.71 -2.86 5.65
CA ASP A 41 6.08 -1.57 5.39
C ASP A 41 5.80 -1.35 3.91
N ILE A 42 4.63 -0.78 3.61
CA ILE A 42 4.20 -0.48 2.25
C ILE A 42 4.52 0.97 1.93
N LYS A 43 5.56 1.18 1.11
CA LYS A 43 5.95 2.49 0.59
C LYS A 43 5.92 2.50 -0.93
N GLY A 44 5.07 3.37 -1.50
CA GLY A 44 5.00 3.58 -2.94
C GLY A 44 6.08 4.55 -3.42
N MET A 45 6.77 4.20 -4.51
CA MET A 45 7.75 5.08 -5.18
C MET A 45 7.23 5.48 -6.56
N GLY A 46 7.30 6.77 -6.91
CA GLY A 46 6.84 7.27 -8.22
C GLY A 46 7.66 6.82 -9.43
N THR A 47 8.87 6.27 -9.26
CA THR A 47 9.69 5.73 -10.36
C THR A 47 9.16 4.41 -10.89
N VAL A 48 8.42 3.67 -10.08
CA VAL A 48 7.92 2.34 -10.41
C VAL A 48 6.40 2.44 -10.59
N GLN A 49 5.95 2.35 -11.83
CA GLN A 49 4.54 2.54 -12.16
C GLN A 49 3.70 1.27 -11.98
N LYS A 50 4.30 0.11 -12.28
CA LYS A 50 3.67 -1.21 -12.20
C LYS A 50 3.70 -1.73 -10.76
N GLY A 51 2.67 -2.48 -10.35
CA GLY A 51 2.61 -3.05 -8.99
C GLY A 51 2.47 -2.04 -7.86
N MET A 52 2.18 -0.77 -8.18
CA MET A 52 2.14 0.30 -7.19
C MET A 52 0.87 0.21 -6.32
N PRO A 53 1.00 0.28 -4.98
CA PRO A 53 -0.14 0.15 -4.10
C PRO A 53 -1.08 1.36 -4.20
N HIS A 54 -2.36 1.15 -3.91
CA HIS A 54 -3.31 2.25 -3.79
C HIS A 54 -2.93 3.17 -2.62
N LYS A 55 -3.17 4.48 -2.77
CA LYS A 55 -2.76 5.52 -1.80
C LYS A 55 -3.21 5.25 -0.35
N CYS A 56 -4.32 4.54 -0.16
CA CYS A 56 -4.84 4.23 1.17
C CYS A 56 -4.02 3.19 1.95
N TYR A 57 -3.06 2.52 1.31
CA TYR A 57 -2.14 1.56 1.95
C TYR A 57 -0.72 2.11 2.12
N HIS A 58 -0.44 3.31 1.60
CA HIS A 58 0.85 3.93 1.79
C HIS A 58 1.10 4.20 3.28
N GLY A 59 2.29 3.84 3.76
CA GLY A 59 2.68 4.00 5.17
C GLY A 59 2.02 3.02 6.12
N LYS A 60 1.41 1.94 5.62
CA LYS A 60 0.88 0.86 6.46
C LYS A 60 1.86 -0.28 6.56
N THR A 61 1.97 -0.81 7.76
CA THR A 61 2.67 -2.06 8.05
C THR A 61 1.70 -3.24 7.91
N GLY A 62 2.19 -4.33 7.33
CA GLY A 62 1.43 -5.56 7.17
C GLY A 62 2.31 -6.79 7.31
N ARG A 63 1.69 -7.97 7.15
CA ARG A 63 2.41 -9.25 7.16
C ARG A 63 2.41 -9.87 5.78
N VAL A 64 3.54 -10.45 5.37
CA VAL A 64 3.66 -11.16 4.09
C VAL A 64 2.82 -12.44 4.13
N TYR A 65 1.90 -12.58 3.18
CA TYR A 65 1.04 -13.76 3.04
C TYR A 65 1.51 -14.68 1.91
N ASN A 66 1.96 -14.09 0.79
CA ASN A 66 2.43 -14.82 -0.37
C ASN A 66 3.60 -14.10 -1.02
N VAL A 67 4.48 -14.88 -1.64
CA VAL A 67 5.63 -14.39 -2.40
C VAL A 67 5.50 -14.95 -3.80
N THR A 68 5.58 -14.10 -4.80
CA THR A 68 5.61 -14.49 -6.22
C THR A 68 6.93 -14.07 -6.84
N GLN A 69 7.14 -14.40 -8.12
CA GLN A 69 8.41 -14.16 -8.82
C GLN A 69 8.88 -12.69 -8.81
N HIS A 70 7.94 -11.74 -8.85
CA HIS A 70 8.25 -10.31 -8.89
C HIS A 70 7.54 -9.50 -7.81
N ALA A 71 6.73 -10.16 -6.98
CA ALA A 71 5.73 -9.53 -6.12
C ALA A 71 5.72 -10.10 -4.71
N VAL A 72 5.27 -9.27 -3.77
CA VAL A 72 4.97 -9.70 -2.41
C VAL A 72 3.53 -9.32 -2.07
N GLY A 73 2.76 -10.34 -1.71
CA GLY A 73 1.42 -10.19 -1.20
C GLY A 73 1.46 -9.89 0.31
N ILE A 74 0.84 -8.78 0.72
CA ILE A 74 0.83 -8.30 2.11
C ILE A 74 -0.60 -8.19 2.63
N ILE A 75 -0.86 -8.72 3.81
CA ILE A 75 -2.13 -8.53 4.52
C ILE A 75 -2.05 -7.26 5.35
N VAL A 76 -3.00 -6.35 5.12
CA VAL A 76 -3.12 -5.08 5.83
C VAL A 76 -4.53 -4.91 6.37
N ASN A 77 -4.64 -4.43 7.61
CA ASN A 77 -5.92 -4.08 8.18
C ASN A 77 -6.29 -2.63 7.80
N LYS A 78 -7.42 -2.44 7.11
CA LYS A 78 -7.97 -1.11 6.84
C LYS A 78 -9.14 -0.86 7.79
N GLN A 79 -9.11 0.28 8.49
CA GLN A 79 -10.29 0.74 9.22
C GLN A 79 -11.32 1.23 8.22
N VAL A 80 -12.53 0.67 8.29
CA VAL A 80 -13.68 1.11 7.51
C VAL A 80 -14.70 1.65 8.50
N THR A 81 -15.02 2.94 8.38
CA THR A 81 -16.15 3.52 9.10
C THR A 81 -17.42 3.08 8.38
N GLU A 82 -18.23 2.26 9.05
CA GLU A 82 -19.58 1.95 8.62
C GLU A 82 -20.48 3.10 9.10
N ASN A 83 -21.24 3.74 8.22
CA ASN A 83 -22.24 4.76 8.59
C ASN A 83 -23.41 4.06 9.30
N LYS A 84 -23.26 3.72 10.58
CA LYS A 84 -24.37 3.33 11.45
C LYS A 84 -24.70 4.51 12.36
N ARG A 85 -26.01 4.71 12.57
CA ARG A 85 -26.60 5.75 13.41
C ARG A 85 -25.79 5.92 14.71
N PRO A 86 -25.50 7.17 15.14
CA PRO A 86 -24.74 7.41 16.36
C PRO A 86 -25.54 6.83 17.54
N GLY A 87 -25.05 5.74 18.13
CA GLY A 87 -25.73 5.05 19.25
C GLY A 87 -25.37 3.56 19.40
N LEU A 88 -25.01 2.86 18.32
CA LEU A 88 -24.54 1.48 18.43
C LEU A 88 -23.03 1.41 18.65
N TRP A 89 -22.64 0.79 19.76
CA TRP A 89 -21.27 0.53 20.18
C TRP A 89 -20.37 0.05 19.03
N LYS A 90 -19.20 0.68 18.91
CA LYS A 90 -18.22 0.52 17.82
C LYS A 90 -17.66 -0.91 17.76
N LYS A 91 -18.35 -1.85 17.11
CA LYS A 91 -17.69 -3.00 16.48
C LYS A 91 -16.89 -2.47 15.29
N LYS A 92 -15.63 -2.07 15.55
CA LYS A 92 -14.65 -1.70 14.50
C LYS A 92 -14.52 -2.87 13.53
N LYS A 93 -15.22 -2.83 12.40
CA LYS A 93 -15.11 -3.82 11.32
C LYS A 93 -13.71 -3.70 10.70
N LYS A 94 -12.77 -4.50 11.21
CA LYS A 94 -11.41 -4.63 10.65
C LYS A 94 -11.49 -5.53 9.42
N GLU A 95 -11.63 -4.94 8.23
CA GLU A 95 -11.45 -5.71 7.00
C GLU A 95 -9.96 -5.98 6.78
N ARG A 96 -9.57 -7.26 6.78
CA ARG A 96 -8.26 -7.72 6.30
C ARG A 96 -8.26 -7.62 4.78
N LYS A 97 -7.45 -6.74 4.20
CA LYS A 97 -7.30 -6.62 2.75
C LYS A 97 -5.93 -7.15 2.35
N LYS A 98 -5.93 -8.04 1.36
CA LYS A 98 -4.72 -8.48 0.67
C LYS A 98 -4.29 -7.36 -0.29
N VAL A 99 -3.05 -6.94 -0.18
CA VAL A 99 -2.41 -5.97 -1.07
C VAL A 99 -1.32 -6.71 -1.81
N ASP A 100 -1.51 -6.90 -3.10
CA ASP A 100 -0.48 -7.51 -3.95
C ASP A 100 0.43 -6.39 -4.44
N LEU A 101 1.62 -6.30 -3.87
CA LEU A 101 2.66 -5.45 -4.45
C LEU A 101 3.34 -6.26 -5.54
N PHE A 102 3.10 -5.87 -6.80
CA PHE A 102 3.69 -6.40 -8.04
C PHE A 102 3.04 -7.61 -8.75
N GLY A 103 1.72 -7.73 -8.76
CA GLY A 103 1.02 -8.50 -9.81
C GLY A 103 0.63 -7.58 -10.97
N LYS A 104 0.67 -8.07 -12.21
CA LYS A 104 0.13 -7.39 -13.41
C LYS A 104 -1.31 -6.93 -13.20
#